data_AF-A0A559J1L9-F1
#
_entry.id   AF-A0A559J1L9-F1
#
_cell.length_a   1.000
_cell.length_b   1.000
_cell.length_c   1.000
_cell.angle_alpha   90.00
_cell.angle_beta   90.00
_cell.angle_gamma   90.00
#
_symmetry.space_group_name_H-M   'P 1'
#
loop_
_entity.id
_entity.type
_entity.pdbx_description
1 polymer ?
#
loop_
_entity_poly.entity_id
_entity_poly.type
_entity_poly.pdbx_seq_one_letter_code
_entity_poly.pdbx_strand_id
1 'polypeptide(L)' 'MIKEIECLRKQMHEAYEEGLTLTDVRIVSISQDLDKLLTEYHYTHKYESKSLHLKSITGR' A
#
# COMPACT_ATOMS: atom_id res chain seq x y z
N MET A 1 6.21 5.56 -0.25
CA MET A 1 5.18 4.81 0.51
C MET A 1 3.85 5.55 0.64
N ILE A 2 3.47 6.23 1.73
CA ILE A 2 2.07 6.77 1.84
C ILE A 2 1.72 7.73 0.69
N LYS A 3 2.60 8.69 0.36
CA LYS A 3 2.39 9.62 -0.77
C LYS A 3 2.22 8.91 -2.12
N GLU A 4 2.86 7.75 -2.26
CA GLU A 4 2.90 6.96 -3.49
C GLU A 4 1.65 6.08 -3.61
N ILE A 5 1.18 5.53 -2.49
CA ILE A 5 -0.13 4.87 -2.36
C ILE A 5 -1.26 5.85 -2.73
N GLU A 6 -1.23 7.07 -2.19
CA GLU A 6 -2.23 8.10 -2.52
C GLU A 6 -2.16 8.53 -3.99
N CYS A 7 -0.95 8.59 -4.57
CA CYS A 7 -0.78 8.90 -6.00
C CYS A 7 -1.42 7.82 -6.88
N LEU A 8 -1.13 6.54 -6.63
CA LEU A 8 -1.72 5.42 -7.36
C LEU A 8 -3.24 5.33 -7.16
N ARG A 9 -3.74 5.60 -5.95
CA ARG A 9 -5.18 5.66 -5.68
C ARG A 9 -5.86 6.74 -6.54
N LYS A 10 -5.23 7.91 -6.68
CA LYS A 10 -5.73 9.00 -7.52
C LYS A 10 -5.74 8.60 -8.99
N GLN A 11 -4.68 7.98 -9.50
CA GLN A 11 -4.61 7.52 -10.90
C GLN A 11 -5.65 6.44 -11.21
N MET A 12 -5.88 5.51 -10.28
CA MET A 12 -6.93 4.49 -10.43
C MET A 12 -8.33 5.12 -10.48
N HIS A 13 -8.58 6.13 -9.64
CA HIS A 13 -9.85 6.86 -9.64
C HIS A 13 -10.05 7.66 -10.92
N GLU A 14 -9.01 8.37 -11.39
CA GLU A 14 -9.04 9.10 -12.66
C GLU A 14 -9.32 8.15 -13.84
N ALA A 15 -8.66 7.00 -13.91
CA ALA A 15 -8.91 6.00 -14.94
C ALA A 15 -10.36 5.45 -14.90
N TYR A 16 -10.92 5.29 -13.70
CA TYR A 16 -12.32 4.90 -13.54
C TYR A 16 -13.29 5.99 -14.02
N GLU A 17 -13.05 7.25 -13.68
CA GLU A 17 -13.85 8.40 -14.15
C GLU A 17 -13.75 8.60 -15.67
N GLU A 18 -12.62 8.26 -16.28
CA GLU A 18 -12.43 8.21 -17.74
C GLU A 18 -13.19 7.04 -18.41
N GLY A 19 -13.83 6.17 -17.63
CA GLY A 19 -14.64 5.06 -18.11
C GLY A 19 -13.85 3.79 -18.45
N LEU A 20 -12.59 3.68 -18.00
CA LEU A 20 -11.84 2.43 -18.15
C LEU A 20 -12.46 1.35 -17.26
N THR A 21 -12.58 0.15 -17.82
CA THR A 21 -13.12 -1.00 -17.08
C THR A 21 -12.09 -1.53 -16.10
N LEU A 22 -12.54 -2.15 -15.02
CA LEU A 22 -11.65 -2.78 -14.03
C LEU A 22 -10.74 -3.87 -14.62
N THR A 23 -11.10 -4.41 -15.78
CA THR A 23 -10.33 -5.39 -16.54
C THR A 23 -9.31 -4.76 -17.50
N ASP A 24 -9.30 -3.44 -17.64
CA ASP A 24 -8.31 -2.74 -18.46
C ASP A 24 -6.91 -2.98 -17.89
N VAL A 25 -5.96 -3.27 -18.77
CA VAL A 25 -4.57 -3.59 -18.41
C VAL A 25 -3.95 -2.48 -17.56
N ARG A 26 -4.30 -1.22 -17.78
CA ARG A 26 -3.81 -0.09 -16.99
C ARG A 26 -4.34 -0.11 -15.56
N ILE A 27 -5.65 -0.35 -15.38
CA ILE A 27 -6.25 -0.44 -14.04
C ILE A 27 -5.71 -1.67 -13.30
N VAL A 28 -5.53 -2.80 -13.99
CA VAL A 28 -4.94 -4.00 -13.41
C VAL A 28 -3.51 -3.73 -12.94
N SER A 29 -2.68 -3.07 -13.74
CA SER A 29 -1.30 -2.73 -13.36
C SER A 29 -1.28 -1.81 -12.13
N ILE A 30 -2.08 -0.73 -12.13
CA ILE A 30 -2.15 0.19 -11.00
C ILE A 30 -2.62 -0.54 -9.73
N SER A 31 -3.57 -1.47 -9.86
CA SER A 31 -4.07 -2.26 -8.73
C SER A 31 -3.00 -3.18 -8.15
N GLN A 32 -2.19 -3.82 -8.99
CA GLN A 32 -1.08 -4.68 -8.55
C GLN A 32 0.02 -3.88 -7.85
N ASP A 33 0.38 -2.71 -8.39
CA ASP A 33 1.37 -1.83 -7.79
C ASP A 33 0.90 -1.29 -6.44
N LEU A 34 -0.38 -0.92 -6.34
CA LEU A 34 -1.01 -0.48 -5.10
C LEU A 34 -1.01 -1.61 -4.04
N ASP A 35 -1.37 -2.83 -4.42
CA ASP A 35 -1.39 -3.99 -3.52
C ASP A 35 0.01 -4.31 -2.96
N LYS A 36 1.04 -4.23 -3.81
CA LYS A 36 2.42 -4.41 -3.39
C LYS A 36 2.84 -3.35 -2.36
N LEU A 37 2.57 -2.08 -2.62
CA LEU A 37 2.92 -0.99 -1.70
C LEU A 37 2.16 -1.06 -0.38
N LEU A 38 0.87 -1.45 -0.41
CA LEU A 38 0.08 -1.67 0.79
C LEU A 38 0.61 -2.85 1.61
N THR A 39 1.03 -3.92 0.94
CA THR A 39 1.66 -5.08 1.58
C THR A 39 2.97 -4.71 2.26
N GLU A 40 3.84 -3.98 1.55
CA GLU A 40 5.10 -3.48 2.12
C GLU A 40 4.84 -2.53 3.29
N TYR A 41 3.84 -1.65 3.18
CA TYR A 41 3.49 -0.70 4.23
C TYR A 41 3.04 -1.44 5.50
N HIS A 42 2.12 -2.39 5.34
CA HIS A 42 1.65 -3.22 6.42
C HIS A 42 2.77 -4.07 7.04
N TYR A 43 3.65 -4.64 6.22
CA TYR A 43 4.82 -5.38 6.71
C TYR A 43 5.67 -4.45 7.59
N THR A 44 6.14 -3.33 7.04
CA THR A 44 7.03 -2.38 7.73
C THR A 44 6.44 -1.93 9.08
N HIS A 45 5.17 -1.55 9.13
CA HIS A 45 4.52 -1.05 10.36
C HIS A 45 4.15 -2.17 11.35
N LYS A 46 3.94 -3.40 10.88
CA LYS A 46 3.70 -4.57 11.74
C LYS A 46 4.97 -5.01 12.48
N TYR A 47 6.17 -4.76 11.94
CA TYR A 47 7.43 -5.04 12.63
C TYR A 47 7.90 -3.89 13.55
N GLU A 48 7.51 -2.64 13.29
CA GLU A 48 7.73 -1.54 14.23
C GLU A 48 7.02 -1.79 15.57
N SER A 49 5.79 -2.31 15.53
CA SER A 49 5.00 -2.67 16.71
C SER A 49 5.62 -3.83 17.51
N LYS A 50 6.31 -4.77 16.84
CA LYS A 50 6.97 -5.92 17.49
C LYS A 50 8.36 -5.57 18.05
N SER A 51 9.08 -4.65 17.40
CA SER A 51 10.40 -4.17 17.86
C SER A 51 10.31 -3.40 19.19
N LEU A 52 9.26 -2.58 19.34
CA LEU A 52 8.97 -1.89 20.60
C LEU A 52 8.54 -2.85 21.72
N HIS A 53 7.85 -3.95 21.39
CA HIS A 53 7.43 -4.92 22.40
C HIS A 53 8.60 -5.75 22.95
N LEU A 54 9.59 -6.10 22.11
CA LEU A 54 10.80 -6.79 22.58
C LEU A 54 11.66 -5.91 23.49
N LYS A 55 11.87 -4.63 23.16
CA LYS A 55 12.68 -3.71 23.99
C LYS A 55 12.10 -3.49 25.38
N SER A 56 10.77 -3.57 25.54
CA SER A 56 10.11 -3.46 26.86
C SER A 56 10.22 -4.75 27.70
N ILE A 57 10.57 -5.89 27.10
CA ILE A 57 10.66 -7.19 27.79
C ILE A 57 12.11 -7.51 28.20
N THR A 58 13.12 -7.12 27.41
CA THR A 58 14.53 -7.36 27.72
C THR A 58 15.22 -6.25 28.54
N GLY A 59 14.48 -5.19 28.91
CA GLY A 59 14.96 -4.13 29.79
C GLY A 59 14.55 -4.39 31.25
N ARG A 60 15.14 -5.40 31.89
CA ARG A 60 15.18 -5.55 33.36
C ARG A 60 16.55 -6.05 33.79
#